data_AF-A0A812WUU7-F1
#
_entry.id   AF-A0A812WUU7-F1
#
_cell.length_a   1.000
_cell.length_b   1.000
_cell.length_c   1.000
_cell.angle_alpha   90.00
_cell.angle_beta   90.00
_cell.angle_gamma   90.00
#
_symmetry.space_group_name_H-M   'P 1'
#
loop_
_entity.id
_entity.type
_entity.pdbx_description
1 polymer ?
#
loop_
_entity_poly.entity_id
_entity_poly.type
_entity_poly.pdbx_seq_one_letter_code
_entity_poly.pdbx_strand_id
1 'polypeptide(L)'
;MVALQAFVPAPRAESPSLRGLATAAGIAAAPGVASAGDEYLNYNMTGEFTPFMVIGYFGLTTFLTAFAFGSYLVLTKLKII
;
A
#
# COMPACT_ATOMS: atom_id res chain seq x y z
N MET A 1 11.36 -30.52 -33.83
CA MET A 1 10.16 -29.67 -33.71
C MET A 1 10.49 -28.54 -32.74
N VAL A 2 10.56 -27.30 -33.22
CA VAL A 2 10.81 -26.10 -32.39
C VAL A 2 9.49 -25.36 -32.28
N ALA A 3 9.00 -25.11 -31.07
CA ALA A 3 7.75 -24.40 -30.83
C ALA A 3 7.96 -22.89 -30.99
N LEU A 4 7.23 -22.28 -31.93
CA LEU A 4 7.17 -20.83 -32.12
C LEU A 4 6.32 -20.23 -30.99
N GLN A 5 6.95 -19.56 -30.02
CA GLN A 5 6.24 -18.80 -28.99
C GLN A 5 5.57 -17.59 -29.66
N ALA A 6 4.24 -17.54 -29.63
CA ALA A 6 3.47 -16.46 -30.24
C ALA A 6 3.70 -15.14 -29.48
N PHE A 7 4.23 -14.13 -30.18
CA PHE A 7 4.36 -12.77 -29.64
C PHE A 7 2.98 -12.13 -29.52
N VAL A 8 2.47 -11.97 -28.29
CA VAL A 8 1.26 -11.20 -28.02
C VAL A 8 1.64 -9.71 -27.96
N PRO A 9 1.04 -8.84 -28.79
CA PRO A 9 1.30 -7.40 -28.70
C PRO A 9 0.89 -6.85 -27.34
N ALA A 10 1.74 -6.03 -26.73
CA ALA A 10 1.43 -5.39 -25.45
C ALA A 10 0.17 -4.50 -25.56
N PRO A 11 -0.65 -4.40 -24.50
CA PRO A 11 -1.83 -3.54 -24.50
C PRO A 11 -1.42 -2.09 -24.82
N ARG A 12 -2.07 -1.49 -25.83
CA ARG A 12 -1.90 -0.05 -26.10
C ARG A 12 -2.46 0.71 -24.92
N ALA A 13 -1.58 1.31 -24.10
CA ALA A 13 -1.98 2.30 -23.12
C ALA A 13 -2.49 3.53 -23.87
N GLU A 14 -3.79 3.82 -23.80
CA GLU A 14 -4.31 5.12 -24.20
C GLU A 14 -3.67 6.18 -23.29
N SER A 15 -2.99 7.13 -23.92
CA SER A 15 -2.29 8.20 -23.23
C SER A 15 -3.28 9.11 -22.51
N PRO A 16 -3.16 9.36 -21.20
CA PRO A 16 -4.02 10.29 -20.51
C PRO A 16 -3.79 11.69 -21.08
N SER A 17 -4.85 12.35 -21.55
CA SER A 17 -4.77 13.72 -22.06
C SER A 17 -4.52 14.69 -20.89
N LEU A 18 -3.26 14.93 -20.56
CA LEU A 18 -2.86 15.91 -19.56
C LEU A 18 -3.00 17.32 -20.15
N ARG A 19 -4.09 17.99 -19.79
CA ARG A 19 -4.33 19.41 -20.10
C ARG A 19 -3.29 20.25 -19.36
N GLY A 20 -2.24 20.67 -20.06
CA GLY A 20 -1.19 21.52 -19.51
C GLY A 20 0.07 21.65 -20.38
N LEU A 21 0.04 21.13 -21.61
CA LEU A 21 1.19 21.04 -22.52
C LEU A 21 1.47 22.37 -23.26
N ALA A 22 1.26 23.52 -22.63
CA ALA A 22 1.49 24.83 -23.26
C ALA A 22 2.90 25.39 -23.03
N THR A 23 3.77 24.70 -22.27
CA THR A 23 5.15 25.17 -22.01
C THR A 23 6.22 24.12 -22.30
N ALA A 24 5.89 23.05 -23.02
CA ALA A 24 6.80 21.96 -23.35
C ALA A 24 7.27 22.03 -24.81
N ALA A 25 8.03 23.07 -25.16
CA ALA A 25 8.78 23.12 -26.41
C ALA A 25 10.22 23.54 -26.09
N GLY A 26 11.03 22.63 -25.54
CA GLY A 26 12.40 22.98 -25.18
C GLY A 26 13.28 21.93 -24.51
N ILE A 27 12.82 20.69 -24.32
CA ILE A 27 13.73 19.62 -23.86
C ILE A 27 13.65 18.49 -24.86
N ALA A 28 14.39 18.67 -25.95
CA ALA A 28 14.74 17.63 -26.89
C ALA A 28 15.30 16.43 -26.11
N ALA A 29 14.79 15.26 -26.45
CA ALA A 29 15.15 13.98 -25.87
C ALA A 29 16.67 13.77 -25.86
N ALA A 30 17.28 13.80 -24.69
CA ALA A 30 18.43 12.97 -24.42
C ALA A 30 17.90 11.60 -23.95
N PRO A 31 18.08 10.50 -24.71
CA PRO A 31 17.83 9.16 -24.20
C PRO A 31 18.97 8.82 -23.23
N GLY A 32 18.88 9.37 -22.03
CA GLY A 32 19.91 9.25 -21.03
C GLY A 32 19.34 9.68 -19.69
N VAL A 33 19.02 8.69 -18.86
CA VAL A 33 18.66 8.83 -17.44
C VAL A 33 17.24 9.37 -17.19
N ALA A 34 16.23 8.69 -17.72
CA ALA A 34 15.02 8.44 -16.91
C ALA A 34 15.23 7.11 -16.14
N SER A 35 16.32 7.04 -15.38
CA SER A 35 16.44 6.11 -14.27
C SER A 35 15.93 6.85 -13.05
N ALA A 36 14.64 7.16 -13.01
CA ALA A 36 13.99 7.19 -11.71
C ALA A 36 14.14 5.75 -11.23
N GLY A 37 15.17 5.49 -10.41
CA GLY A 37 15.33 4.18 -9.80
C GLY A 37 13.96 3.84 -9.22
N ASP A 38 13.44 2.66 -9.56
CA ASP A 38 12.30 2.12 -8.85
C ASP A 38 12.78 1.92 -7.41
N GLU A 39 12.66 2.99 -6.64
CA GLU A 39 13.30 3.13 -5.36
C GLU A 39 12.48 2.29 -4.43
N TYR A 40 13.08 1.20 -3.95
CA TYR A 40 12.42 0.30 -3.01
C TYR A 40 12.13 1.08 -1.73
N LEU A 41 10.96 1.72 -1.67
CA LEU A 41 10.47 2.31 -0.44
C LEU A 41 10.22 1.14 0.49
N ASN A 42 11.04 1.07 1.53
CA ASN A 42 10.86 0.13 2.62
C ASN A 42 9.62 0.55 3.42
N TYR A 43 8.45 0.24 2.87
CA TYR A 43 7.18 0.42 3.55
C TYR A 43 7.10 -0.63 4.66
N ASN A 44 6.81 -0.18 5.89
CA ASN A 44 6.65 -1.05 7.04
C ASN A 44 5.55 -2.13 6.88
N MET A 45 4.75 -2.06 5.81
CA MET A 45 3.59 -2.93 5.56
C MET A 45 3.52 -3.39 4.11
N THR A 46 4.64 -3.80 3.50
CA THR A 46 4.68 -4.42 2.16
C THR A 46 4.09 -5.84 2.16
N GLY A 47 2.94 -6.03 2.82
CA GLY A 47 2.27 -7.32 2.98
C GLY A 47 2.95 -8.29 3.96
N GLU A 48 4.06 -7.92 4.59
CA GLU A 48 4.77 -8.79 5.54
C GLU A 48 4.22 -8.63 6.97
N PHE A 49 3.87 -9.75 7.60
CA PHE A 49 3.46 -9.80 9.00
C PHE A 49 4.67 -9.76 9.91
N THR A 50 5.05 -8.55 10.35
CA THR A 50 6.15 -8.40 11.31
C THR A 50 5.70 -8.84 12.72
N PRO A 51 6.59 -9.41 13.54
CA PRO A 51 6.26 -9.80 14.92
C PRO A 51 5.72 -8.62 15.75
N PHE A 52 6.24 -7.42 15.53
CA PHE A 52 5.75 -6.20 16.18
C PHE A 52 4.28 -5.92 15.84
N MET A 53 3.90 -6.03 14.56
CA MET A 53 2.51 -5.83 14.14
C MET A 53 1.58 -6.87 14.76
N VAL A 54 1.99 -8.15 14.77
CA VAL A 54 1.20 -9.25 15.33
C VAL A 54 0.98 -9.05 16.83
N ILE A 55 2.05 -8.79 17.58
CA ILE A 55 1.97 -8.56 19.03
C ILE A 55 1.16 -7.30 19.33
N GLY A 56 1.38 -6.21 18.60
CA GLY A 56 0.64 -4.96 18.76
C GLY A 56 -0.86 -5.15 18.51
N TYR A 57 -1.23 -5.83 17.42
CA TYR A 57 -2.62 -6.11 17.09
C TYR A 57 -3.31 -6.96 18.16
N PHE A 58 -2.74 -8.13 18.49
CA PHE A 58 -3.36 -9.03 19.46
C PHE A 58 -3.30 -8.48 20.89
N GLY A 59 -2.22 -7.80 21.26
CA GLY A 59 -2.07 -7.17 22.56
C GLY A 59 -3.09 -6.06 22.78
N LEU A 60 -3.20 -5.12 21.84
CA LEU A 60 -4.14 -4.01 21.94
C LEU A 60 -5.59 -4.50 21.92
N THR A 61 -5.94 -5.41 21.01
CA THR A 61 -7.32 -5.94 20.91
C THR A 61 -7.72 -6.71 22.17
N THR A 62 -6.83 -7.55 22.70
CA THR A 62 -7.09 -8.30 23.95
C THR A 62 -7.20 -7.34 25.14
N PHE A 63 -6.32 -6.33 25.23
CA PHE A 63 -6.38 -5.33 26.29
C PHE A 63 -7.69 -4.55 26.27
N LEU A 64 -8.09 -4.02 25.11
CA LEU A 64 -9.34 -3.29 24.97
C LEU A 64 -10.56 -4.17 25.24
N THR A 65 -10.50 -5.44 24.86
CA THR A 65 -11.57 -6.42 25.16
C THR A 65 -11.70 -6.65 26.67
N ALA A 66 -10.59 -6.94 27.34
CA ALA A 66 -10.57 -7.13 28.79
C ALA A 66 -11.02 -5.85 29.53
N PHE A 67 -10.58 -4.69 29.06
CA PHE A 67 -11.02 -3.40 29.58
C PHE A 67 -12.53 -3.22 29.44
N ALA A 68 -13.10 -3.48 28.25
CA ALA A 68 -14.53 -3.36 28.01
C ALA A 68 -15.36 -4.29 28.93
N PHE A 69 -14.96 -5.55 29.08
CA PHE A 69 -15.62 -6.49 30.00
C PHE A 69 -15.47 -6.06 31.47
N GLY A 70 -14.27 -5.61 31.86
CA GLY A 70 -14.03 -5.09 33.20
C GLY A 70 -14.90 -3.87 33.50
N SER A 71 -14.96 -2.90 32.58
CA SER A 71 -15.83 -1.74 32.68
C SER A 71 -17.30 -2.14 32.78
N TYR A 72 -17.77 -3.09 31.97
CA TYR A 72 -19.15 -3.59 32.07
C TYR A 72 -19.46 -4.17 33.45
N LEU A 73 -18.57 -5.02 33.99
CA LEU A 73 -18.74 -5.58 35.33
C LEU A 73 -18.73 -4.50 36.42
N VAL A 74 -17.85 -3.50 36.32
CA VAL A 74 -17.80 -2.38 37.27
C VAL A 74 -19.08 -1.55 37.21
N LEU A 75 -19.51 -1.15 36.01
CA LEU A 75 -20.69 -0.29 35.83
C LEU A 75 -21.97 -1.00 36.27
N THR A 76 -22.11 -2.30 36.00
CA THR A 76 -23.25 -3.11 36.46
C THR A 76 -23.25 -3.31 37.98
N LYS A 77 -22.08 -3.51 38.61
CA LYS A 77 -21.99 -3.60 40.08
C LYS A 77 -22.27 -2.27 40.77
N LEU A 78 -21.93 -1.16 40.13
CA LEU A 78 -22.25 0.18 40.59
C LEU A 78 -23.68 0.63 40.23
N LYS A 79 -24.44 -0.17 39.47
CA LYS A 79 -25.79 0.14 38.97
C LYS A 79 -25.86 1.47 38.20
N ILE A 80 -24.78 1.81 37.50
CA ILE A 80 -24.75 2.95 36.57
C ILE A 80 -25.47 2.57 35.28
N ILE A 81 -25.31 1.31 34.87
CA ILE A 81 -26.07 0.62 33.83
C ILE A 81 -26.64 -0.68 34.39
#